data_AF-A0AB36IZD9-F1
#
_entry.id   AF-A0AB36IZD9-F1
#
_cell.length_a   1.000
_cell.length_b   1.000
_cell.length_c   1.000
_cell.angle_alpha   90.00
_cell.angle_beta   90.00
_cell.angle_gamma   90.00
#
_symmetry.space_group_name_H-M   'P 1'
#
loop_
_entity.id
_entity.type
_entity.pdbx_description
1 polymer ?
#
loop_
_entity_poly.entity_id
_entity_poly.type
_entity_poly.pdbx_seq_one_letter_code
_entity_poly.pdbx_strand_id
1 'polypeptide(L)'
;MMLLILLTSACGSNAPAPRATPGQNCKDSDGPTADTLRQAIASVPIIVPGSTWVEIARGHTRKCRLYWVQIVPTIASENTPQQLLFFDHNTPLGPATPNPKPYITVLPPSDDTITVQYQWQKGNDQPCCPTGMGTVKFQIGPDGKLRALGKIPNE
;
A
#
# COMPACT_ATOMS: atom_id res chain seq x y z
N MET A 1 -65.09 12.67 -14.71
CA MET A 1 -64.35 13.90 -15.04
C MET A 1 -63.12 13.94 -14.15
N MET A 2 -61.94 13.92 -14.77
CA MET A 2 -60.56 13.89 -14.24
C MET A 2 -60.31 14.89 -13.08
N LEU A 3 -59.62 14.55 -11.98
CA LEU A 3 -58.20 14.21 -11.70
C LEU A 3 -57.29 15.43 -11.38
N LEU A 4 -56.64 15.33 -10.21
CA LEU A 4 -55.59 16.13 -9.56
C LEU A 4 -54.55 16.85 -10.45
N ILE A 5 -54.00 17.97 -9.95
CA ILE A 5 -52.58 18.31 -10.14
C ILE A 5 -51.95 18.82 -8.82
N LEU A 6 -51.06 17.99 -8.27
CA LEU A 6 -50.06 18.31 -7.25
C LEU A 6 -48.88 19.05 -7.90
N LEU A 7 -48.43 20.15 -7.30
CA LEU A 7 -47.18 20.81 -7.65
C LEU A 7 -46.04 20.15 -6.85
N THR A 8 -45.09 19.52 -7.54
CA THR A 8 -43.85 18.99 -6.93
C THR A 8 -42.67 19.89 -7.28
N SER A 9 -41.90 20.23 -6.26
CA SER A 9 -40.75 21.12 -6.33
C SER A 9 -39.45 20.37 -6.66
N ALA A 10 -38.73 20.93 -7.64
CA ALA A 10 -37.27 21.10 -7.75
C ALA A 10 -36.27 19.95 -7.44
N CYS A 11 -35.58 19.55 -8.52
CA CYS A 11 -34.12 19.34 -8.67
C CYS A 11 -33.34 18.60 -7.57
N GLY A 12 -33.21 17.27 -7.73
CA GLY A 12 -32.07 16.51 -7.21
C GLY A 12 -31.12 16.17 -8.36
N SER A 13 -30.00 16.88 -8.48
CA SER A 13 -28.91 16.50 -9.38
C SER A 13 -28.16 15.30 -8.79
N ASN A 14 -28.55 14.09 -9.20
CA ASN A 14 -27.74 12.90 -9.03
C ASN A 14 -26.52 13.00 -9.96
N ALA A 15 -25.38 13.48 -9.43
CA ALA A 15 -24.11 13.27 -10.11
C ALA A 15 -23.77 11.77 -10.04
N PRO A 16 -23.56 11.09 -11.17
CA PRO A 16 -23.08 9.71 -11.15
C PRO A 16 -21.73 9.65 -10.42
N ALA A 17 -21.56 8.68 -9.53
CA ALA A 17 -20.26 8.39 -8.93
C ALA A 17 -19.22 8.20 -10.05
N PRO A 18 -17.98 8.72 -9.91
CA PRO A 18 -16.93 8.49 -10.89
C PRO A 18 -16.77 6.99 -11.12
N ARG A 19 -17.01 6.58 -12.37
CA ARG A 19 -16.86 5.20 -12.80
C ARG A 19 -15.39 4.82 -12.55
N ALA A 20 -15.14 3.79 -11.75
CA ALA A 20 -13.80 3.27 -11.55
C ALA A 20 -13.24 2.89 -12.93
N THR A 21 -12.20 3.60 -13.38
CA THR A 21 -11.50 3.23 -14.61
C THR A 21 -11.00 1.80 -14.46
N PRO A 22 -11.34 0.88 -15.38
CA PRO A 22 -10.73 -0.44 -15.36
C PRO A 22 -9.21 -0.26 -15.36
N GLY A 23 -8.53 -0.86 -14.38
CA GLY A 23 -7.08 -0.89 -14.40
C GLY A 23 -6.60 -1.53 -15.70
N GLN A 24 -5.39 -1.17 -16.15
CA GLN A 24 -4.78 -1.97 -17.20
C GLN A 24 -4.66 -3.42 -16.70
N ASN A 25 -4.86 -4.40 -17.58
CA ASN A 25 -4.73 -5.82 -17.24
C ASN A 25 -3.24 -6.15 -17.05
N CYS A 26 -2.67 -5.75 -15.92
CA CYS A 26 -1.32 -6.12 -15.53
C CYS A 26 -1.28 -7.63 -15.28
N LYS A 27 -0.28 -8.31 -15.83
CA LYS A 27 -0.03 -9.71 -15.51
C LYS A 27 0.90 -9.78 -14.31
N ASP A 28 0.77 -10.83 -13.51
CA ASP A 28 1.71 -11.07 -12.40
C ASP A 28 3.17 -11.19 -12.89
N SER A 29 3.35 -11.67 -14.13
CA SER A 29 4.65 -11.75 -14.81
C SER A 29 5.29 -10.39 -15.12
N ASP A 30 4.53 -9.30 -15.06
CA ASP A 30 5.03 -7.96 -15.33
C ASP A 30 5.71 -7.34 -14.09
N GLY A 31 5.48 -7.94 -12.92
CA GLY A 31 6.09 -7.54 -11.64
C GLY A 31 7.43 -8.24 -11.35
N PRO A 32 7.89 -8.22 -10.09
CA PRO A 32 9.13 -8.88 -9.72
C PRO A 32 9.02 -10.40 -9.83
N THR A 33 10.02 -10.99 -10.49
CA THR A 33 10.23 -12.44 -10.55
C THR A 33 10.59 -12.98 -9.17
N ALA A 34 10.49 -14.32 -9.01
CA ALA A 34 10.88 -14.98 -7.77
C ALA A 34 12.35 -14.72 -7.39
N ASP A 35 13.25 -14.65 -8.37
CA ASP A 35 14.67 -14.42 -8.12
C ASP A 35 14.97 -12.99 -7.69
N THR A 36 14.39 -12.01 -8.37
CA THR A 36 14.45 -10.60 -7.99
C THR A 36 13.89 -10.38 -6.59
N LEU A 37 12.74 -10.98 -6.29
CA LEU A 37 12.14 -10.86 -4.97
C LEU A 37 13.02 -11.48 -3.89
N ARG A 38 13.59 -12.68 -4.14
CA ARG A 38 14.50 -13.33 -3.18
C ARG A 38 15.73 -12.48 -2.88
N GLN A 39 16.33 -11.87 -3.91
CA GLN A 39 17.46 -10.96 -3.74
C GLN A 39 17.07 -9.70 -2.96
N ALA A 40 15.91 -9.12 -3.26
CA ALA A 40 15.40 -7.95 -2.54
C ALA A 40 15.14 -8.29 -1.06
N ILE A 41 14.52 -9.43 -0.76
CA ILE A 41 14.30 -9.91 0.61
C ILE A 41 15.63 -10.14 1.35
N ALA A 42 16.63 -10.74 0.71
CA ALA A 42 17.94 -10.98 1.31
C ALA A 42 18.68 -9.68 1.70
N SER A 43 18.32 -8.54 1.10
CA SER A 43 18.87 -7.22 1.45
C SER A 43 18.22 -6.59 2.69
N VAL A 44 17.09 -7.14 3.18
CA VAL A 44 16.39 -6.61 4.35
C VAL A 44 17.00 -7.20 5.62
N PRO A 45 17.48 -6.36 6.56
CA PRO A 45 18.05 -6.84 7.82
C PRO A 45 17.07 -7.73 8.60
N ILE A 46 17.55 -8.85 9.12
CA ILE A 46 16.78 -9.69 10.04
C ILE A 46 16.80 -9.02 11.41
N ILE A 47 15.63 -8.62 11.88
CA ILE A 47 15.45 -7.90 13.17
C ILE A 47 14.77 -8.76 14.25
N VAL A 48 14.15 -9.88 13.86
CA VAL A 48 13.59 -10.87 14.79
C VAL A 48 14.52 -12.09 14.77
N PRO A 49 15.30 -12.34 15.83
CA PRO A 49 16.24 -13.45 15.89
C PRO A 49 15.58 -14.80 15.59
N GLY A 50 16.26 -15.63 14.80
CA GLY A 50 15.76 -16.96 14.42
C GLY A 50 14.63 -16.97 13.38
N SER A 51 14.21 -15.80 12.89
CA SER A 51 13.20 -15.70 11.83
C SER A 51 13.82 -15.52 10.44
N THR A 52 12.98 -15.75 9.42
CA THR A 52 13.23 -15.36 8.03
C THR A 52 12.07 -14.51 7.54
N TRP A 53 12.28 -13.73 6.49
CA TRP A 53 11.21 -12.97 5.84
C TRP A 53 10.40 -13.86 4.90
N VAL A 54 9.07 -13.70 4.93
CA VAL A 54 8.14 -14.32 3.98
C VAL A 54 7.21 -13.27 3.38
N GLU A 55 6.88 -13.43 2.10
CA GLU A 55 5.85 -12.64 1.43
C GLU A 55 4.46 -12.99 1.98
N ILE A 56 3.67 -11.96 2.28
CA ILE A 56 2.27 -12.11 2.72
C ILE A 56 1.27 -11.42 1.80
N ALA A 57 1.71 -10.45 1.00
CA ALA A 57 0.88 -9.75 0.06
C ALA A 57 1.73 -9.08 -1.02
N ARG A 58 1.12 -8.85 -2.19
CA ARG A 58 1.72 -8.09 -3.28
C ARG A 58 0.64 -7.35 -4.07
N GLY A 59 1.07 -6.37 -4.85
CA GLY A 59 0.18 -5.67 -5.78
C GLY A 59 0.91 -4.61 -6.59
N HIS A 60 0.14 -3.75 -7.25
CA HIS A 60 0.67 -2.70 -8.12
C HIS A 60 -0.30 -1.54 -8.31
N THR A 61 0.22 -0.44 -8.86
CA THR A 61 -0.58 0.68 -9.38
C THR A 61 -1.42 0.28 -10.60
N ARG A 62 -2.51 1.01 -10.90
CA ARG A 62 -3.41 0.65 -12.01
C ARG A 62 -2.77 0.74 -13.40
N LYS A 63 -1.68 1.50 -13.55
CA LYS A 63 -0.89 1.60 -14.78
C LYS A 63 0.29 0.61 -14.84
N CYS A 64 0.30 -0.40 -13.98
CA CYS A 64 1.26 -1.51 -14.02
C CYS A 64 2.74 -1.10 -13.94
N ARG A 65 3.09 0.08 -13.41
CA ARG A 65 4.49 0.51 -13.34
C ARG A 65 5.12 0.20 -11.98
N LEU A 66 4.49 0.71 -10.93
CA LEU A 66 5.00 0.55 -9.57
C LEU A 66 4.32 -0.64 -8.90
N TYR A 67 5.13 -1.62 -8.52
CA TYR A 67 4.76 -2.84 -7.81
C TYR A 67 5.23 -2.78 -6.36
N TRP A 68 4.57 -3.55 -5.51
CA TRP A 68 4.94 -3.70 -4.11
C TRP A 68 4.81 -5.15 -3.65
N VAL A 69 5.65 -5.54 -2.70
CA VAL A 69 5.58 -6.81 -1.98
C VAL A 69 5.75 -6.53 -0.49
N GLN A 70 4.83 -7.04 0.32
CA GLN A 70 4.84 -6.93 1.77
C GLN A 70 5.38 -8.23 2.38
N ILE A 71 6.31 -8.07 3.31
CA ILE A 71 6.97 -9.18 3.99
C ILE A 71 6.86 -9.05 5.50
N VAL A 72 6.74 -10.19 6.18
CA VAL A 72 6.72 -10.34 7.64
C VAL A 72 7.74 -11.41 8.04
N PRO A 73 8.36 -11.34 9.23
CA PRO A 73 9.17 -12.45 9.71
C PRO A 73 8.29 -13.67 10.02
N THR A 74 8.85 -14.87 9.88
CA THR A 74 8.19 -16.14 10.19
C THR A 74 7.79 -16.29 11.66
N ILE A 75 8.51 -15.61 12.56
CA ILE A 75 8.17 -15.51 13.97
C ILE A 75 7.50 -14.15 14.16
N ALA A 76 6.16 -14.15 14.28
CA ALA A 76 5.35 -12.94 14.32
C ALA A 76 4.36 -12.90 15.49
N SER A 77 4.09 -11.68 15.92
CA SER A 77 3.12 -11.21 16.93
C SER A 77 2.40 -9.98 16.38
N GLU A 78 1.38 -9.48 17.08
CA GLU A 78 0.58 -8.31 16.68
C GLU A 78 1.43 -7.08 16.29
N ASN A 79 2.49 -6.79 17.05
CA ASN A 79 3.38 -5.65 16.83
C ASN A 79 4.68 -6.01 16.10
N THR A 80 4.72 -7.16 15.44
CA THR A 80 5.90 -7.58 14.71
C THR A 80 6.16 -6.64 13.53
N PRO A 81 7.39 -6.13 13.36
CA PRO A 81 7.66 -5.23 12.26
C PRO A 81 7.63 -5.94 10.91
N GLN A 82 7.09 -5.24 9.94
CA GLN A 82 6.89 -5.66 8.57
C GLN A 82 7.71 -4.74 7.65
N GLN A 83 7.95 -5.17 6.43
CA GLN A 83 8.58 -4.32 5.42
C GLN A 83 7.78 -4.36 4.13
N LEU A 84 7.80 -3.23 3.41
CA LEU A 84 7.17 -3.10 2.11
C LEU A 84 8.26 -2.78 1.09
N LEU A 85 8.47 -3.69 0.14
CA LEU A 85 9.47 -3.57 -0.92
C LEU A 85 8.80 -3.06 -2.20
N PHE A 86 9.40 -2.07 -2.86
CA PHE A 86 8.91 -1.52 -4.11
C PHE A 86 9.75 -1.93 -5.31
N PHE A 87 9.10 -2.03 -6.46
CA PHE A 87 9.72 -2.40 -7.72
C PHE A 87 9.15 -1.56 -8.87
N ASP A 88 9.99 -1.17 -9.82
CA ASP A 88 9.56 -0.76 -11.16
C ASP A 88 9.62 -2.02 -12.03
N HIS A 89 8.47 -2.65 -12.25
CA HIS A 89 8.37 -3.99 -12.84
C HIS A 89 9.27 -5.02 -12.11
N ASN A 90 10.29 -5.54 -12.79
CA ASN A 90 11.26 -6.49 -12.24
C ASN A 90 12.53 -5.81 -11.67
N THR A 91 12.53 -4.49 -11.48
CA THR A 91 13.67 -3.73 -10.95
C THR A 91 13.41 -3.33 -9.50
N PRO A 92 14.21 -3.79 -8.51
CA PRO A 92 14.07 -3.37 -7.13
C PRO A 92 14.32 -1.87 -6.97
N LEU A 93 13.41 -1.18 -6.29
CA LEU A 93 13.55 0.22 -5.91
C LEU A 93 13.93 0.38 -4.44
N GLY A 94 13.78 -0.68 -3.64
CA GLY A 94 14.12 -0.73 -2.23
C GLY A 94 12.90 -0.68 -1.30
N PRO A 95 13.15 -0.68 0.03
CA PRO A 95 12.09 -0.67 1.03
C PRO A 95 11.42 0.70 1.15
N ALA A 96 10.17 0.70 1.62
CA ALA A 96 9.39 1.89 1.91
C ALA A 96 10.03 2.79 2.98
N THR A 97 10.74 2.15 3.92
CA THR A 97 11.38 2.77 5.09
C THR A 97 12.75 2.11 5.32
N PRO A 98 13.75 2.84 5.85
CA PRO A 98 15.04 2.25 6.18
C PRO A 98 14.94 1.11 7.20
N ASN A 99 14.04 1.24 8.18
CA ASN A 99 13.79 0.24 9.23
C ASN A 99 12.37 -0.31 9.12
N PRO A 100 12.16 -1.64 9.21
CA PRO A 100 10.83 -2.24 9.22
C PRO A 100 9.92 -1.64 10.30
N LYS A 101 8.61 -1.51 10.00
CA LYS A 101 7.60 -0.96 10.91
C LYS A 101 6.42 -1.93 11.08
N PRO A 102 5.79 -2.01 12.25
CA PRO A 102 4.58 -2.82 12.42
C PRO A 102 3.36 -2.15 11.76
N TYR A 103 2.26 -2.89 11.68
CA TYR A 103 0.95 -2.39 11.26
C TYR A 103 0.94 -1.61 9.93
N ILE A 104 1.53 -2.22 8.89
CA ILE A 104 1.55 -1.66 7.55
C ILE A 104 0.32 -2.17 6.78
N THR A 105 -0.46 -1.23 6.25
CA THR A 105 -1.59 -1.54 5.37
C THR A 105 -1.44 -0.79 4.06
N VAL A 106 -1.42 -1.52 2.95
CA VAL A 106 -1.47 -0.91 1.61
C VAL A 106 -2.93 -0.63 1.25
N LEU A 107 -3.25 0.63 0.96
CA LEU A 107 -4.60 1.05 0.59
C LEU A 107 -4.88 0.76 -0.90
N PRO A 108 -6.16 0.79 -1.34
CA PRO A 108 -6.52 0.51 -2.73
C PRO A 108 -5.67 1.30 -3.74
N PRO A 109 -5.27 0.67 -4.85
CA PRO A 109 -4.29 1.25 -5.76
C PRO A 109 -4.85 2.48 -6.48
N SER A 110 -3.95 3.45 -6.70
CA SER A 110 -4.17 4.57 -7.63
C SER A 110 -3.44 4.32 -8.95
N ASP A 111 -3.56 5.26 -9.88
CA ASP A 111 -2.99 5.14 -11.23
C ASP A 111 -1.46 5.04 -11.22
N ASP A 112 -0.78 5.92 -10.47
CA ASP A 112 0.69 6.05 -10.46
C ASP A 112 1.31 5.94 -9.05
N THR A 113 0.48 5.94 -8.01
CA THR A 113 0.96 5.96 -6.61
C THR A 113 0.38 4.81 -5.79
N ILE A 114 1.17 4.36 -4.82
CA ILE A 114 0.72 3.42 -3.79
C ILE A 114 0.59 4.19 -2.49
N THR A 115 -0.60 4.18 -1.89
CA THR A 115 -0.81 4.81 -0.58
C THR A 115 -0.63 3.77 0.50
N VAL A 116 0.26 4.03 1.44
CA VAL A 116 0.54 3.14 2.57
C VAL A 116 0.06 3.82 3.84
N GLN A 117 -0.75 3.11 4.60
CA GLN A 117 -1.11 3.47 5.96
C GLN A 117 -0.14 2.81 6.93
N TYR A 118 0.43 3.62 7.80
CA TYR A 118 1.23 3.19 8.95
C TYR A 118 0.43 3.41 10.21
N GLN A 119 0.48 2.45 11.13
CA GLN A 119 -0.03 2.61 12.49
C GLN A 119 1.07 2.37 13.52
N TRP A 120 0.89 2.94 14.71
CA TRP A 120 1.82 2.77 15.82
C TRP A 120 1.11 2.96 17.16
N GLN A 121 1.63 2.30 18.19
CA GLN A 121 1.15 2.44 19.56
C GLN A 121 1.50 3.84 20.10
N LYS A 122 0.55 4.48 20.77
CA LYS A 122 0.72 5.72 21.54
C LYS A 122 0.45 5.48 23.01
N GLY A 123 1.25 6.07 23.90
CA GLY A 123 1.04 5.95 25.34
C GLY A 123 0.95 4.49 25.80
N ASN A 124 -0.24 4.10 26.31
CA ASN A 124 -0.50 2.77 26.87
C ASN A 124 -1.27 1.83 25.91
N ASP A 125 -1.28 2.14 24.61
CA ASP A 125 -1.91 1.29 23.60
C ASP A 125 -1.41 -0.15 23.71
N GLN A 126 -2.34 -1.11 23.64
CA GLN A 126 -2.01 -2.53 23.57
C GLN A 126 -1.57 -2.91 22.15
N PRO A 127 -0.75 -3.98 21.99
CA PRO A 127 -0.30 -4.42 20.68
C PRO A 127 -1.43 -4.72 19.67
N CYS A 128 -2.60 -5.18 20.10
CA CYS A 128 -3.73 -5.42 19.19
C CYS A 128 -4.32 -4.14 18.56
N CYS A 129 -4.04 -2.99 19.18
CA CYS A 129 -4.95 -1.86 19.14
C CYS A 129 -4.19 -0.51 19.12
N PRO A 130 -3.28 -0.28 18.16
CA PRO A 130 -2.59 1.00 18.03
C PRO A 130 -3.55 2.12 17.61
N THR A 131 -3.44 3.28 18.24
CA THR A 131 -4.25 4.47 17.94
C THR A 131 -3.52 5.51 17.09
N GLY A 132 -2.19 5.44 17.01
CA GLY A 132 -1.41 6.23 16.09
C GLY A 132 -1.62 5.75 14.66
N MET A 133 -1.90 6.67 13.74
CA MET A 133 -2.04 6.36 12.33
C MET A 133 -1.66 7.54 11.44
N GLY A 134 -1.19 7.23 10.25
CA GLY A 134 -0.90 8.21 9.20
C GLY A 134 -0.73 7.52 7.86
N THR A 135 -0.77 8.29 6.77
CA THR A 135 -0.58 7.77 5.43
C THR A 135 0.51 8.54 4.70
N VAL A 136 1.16 7.86 3.76
CA VAL A 136 2.10 8.47 2.81
C VAL A 136 1.95 7.76 1.47
N LYS A 137 2.12 8.51 0.38
CA LYS A 137 2.08 7.96 -0.97
C LYS A 137 3.49 7.72 -1.46
N PHE A 138 3.71 6.62 -2.15
CA PHE A 138 4.94 6.30 -2.85
C PHE A 138 4.70 6.34 -4.35
N GLN A 139 5.68 6.85 -5.07
CA GLN A 139 5.71 6.84 -6.53
C GLN A 139 7.15 6.66 -7.03
N ILE A 140 7.27 6.44 -8.33
CA ILE A 140 8.58 6.50 -8.99
C ILE A 140 8.82 7.94 -9.41
N GLY A 141 9.93 8.52 -8.94
CA GLY A 141 10.36 9.87 -9.29
C GLY A 141 10.79 9.99 -10.76
N PRO A 142 11.00 11.23 -11.24
CA PRO A 142 11.54 11.47 -12.58
C PRO A 142 12.96 10.90 -12.76
N ASP A 143 13.67 10.65 -11.67
CA ASP A 143 14.98 10.00 -11.62
C ASP A 143 14.91 8.46 -11.62
N GLY A 144 13.71 7.89 -11.74
CA GLY A 144 13.50 6.43 -11.70
C GLY A 144 13.57 5.81 -10.31
N LYS A 145 13.71 6.60 -9.25
CA LYS A 145 13.85 6.09 -7.88
C LYS A 145 12.52 6.12 -7.13
N LEU A 146 12.42 5.29 -6.09
CA LEU A 146 11.31 5.37 -5.14
C LEU A 146 11.31 6.74 -4.45
N ARG A 147 10.14 7.39 -4.42
CA ARG A 147 9.95 8.67 -3.75
C ARG A 147 8.70 8.64 -2.90
N ALA A 148 8.85 8.96 -1.61
CA ALA A 148 7.74 9.29 -0.73
C ALA A 148 7.21 10.70 -1.03
N LEU A 149 5.89 10.84 -1.12
CA LEU A 149 5.19 12.11 -1.29
C LEU A 149 4.70 12.60 0.07
N GLY A 150 5.62 13.19 0.82
CA GLY A 150 5.40 13.65 2.19
C GLY A 150 6.30 12.92 3.17
N LYS A 151 6.17 13.29 4.45
CA LYS A 151 6.89 12.61 5.53
C LYS A 151 6.25 11.25 5.77
N ILE A 152 7.09 10.24 5.97
CA ILE A 152 6.61 8.95 6.45
C ILE A 152 6.16 9.14 7.91
N PRO A 153 4.95 8.72 8.29
CA PRO A 153 4.46 8.83 9.65
C PRO A 153 5.36 8.08 10.64
N ASN A 154 5.62 8.71 11.80
CA ASN A 154 6.36 8.09 12.90
C ASN A 154 7.75 7.55 12.47
N GLU A 155 8.46 8.30 11.64
CA GLU A 155 9.91 8.19 11.43
C GLU A 155 10.69 8.92 12.53
#